data_AF-A0A7C9CKJ7-F1
#
_entry.id   AF-A0A7C9CKJ7-F1
#
_cell.length_a   1.000
_cell.length_b   1.000
_cell.length_c   1.000
_cell.angle_alpha   90.00
_cell.angle_beta   90.00
_cell.angle_gamma   90.00
#
_symmetry.space_group_name_H-M   'P 1'
#
loop_
_entity.id
_entity.type
_entity.pdbx_description
1 polymer ?
#
loop_
_entity_poly.entity_id
_entity_poly.type
_entity_poly.pdbx_seq_one_letter_code
_entity_poly.pdbx_strand_id
1 'polypeptide(L)'
;YVAATPLRATKGPAQLLMSAAFSLNFWQLQHFMLIIKPSTTPPQALVFDFQPQDPEGIHVALCALSGKSVPGITRVRKISRLPRSRCWFIDSVTPNAVEAAYEFNSNWKTDLRIGFHDCRHYTNGLAEVLTGKKNVLERLRTRAEA
;
A
#
# COMPACT_ATOMS: atom_id res chain seq x y z
N TYR A 1 -1.16 8.46 8.41
CA TYR A 1 0.14 7.73 8.48
C TYR A 1 0.30 6.89 7.22
N VAL A 2 1.53 6.62 6.81
CA VAL A 2 1.84 5.60 5.79
C VAL A 2 2.60 4.48 6.49
N ALA A 3 2.26 3.24 6.21
CA ALA A 3 3.02 2.09 6.67
C ALA A 3 3.51 1.24 5.49
N ALA A 4 4.61 0.54 5.69
CA ALA A 4 5.17 -0.38 4.72
C ALA A 4 5.46 -1.74 5.35
N THR A 5 5.12 -2.80 4.62
CA THR A 5 5.53 -4.18 4.95
C THR A 5 6.43 -4.71 3.84
N PRO A 6 7.48 -5.47 4.14
CA PRO A 6 8.18 -6.20 3.09
C PRO A 6 7.20 -7.15 2.39
N LEU A 7 7.28 -7.24 1.07
CA LEU A 7 6.61 -8.30 0.32
C LEU A 7 7.20 -9.62 0.79
N ARG A 8 6.36 -10.51 1.33
CA ARG A 8 6.77 -11.87 1.68
C ARG A 8 6.47 -12.76 0.49
N ALA A 9 7.47 -13.51 0.05
CA ALA A 9 7.24 -14.58 -0.91
C ALA A 9 6.33 -15.64 -0.28
N THR A 10 5.36 -16.13 -1.07
CA THR A 10 4.53 -17.26 -0.67
C THR A 10 5.37 -18.53 -0.69
N LYS A 11 5.08 -19.45 0.24
CA LYS A 11 5.80 -20.72 0.34
C LYS A 11 5.61 -21.52 -0.96
N GLY A 12 6.69 -22.08 -1.52
CA GLY A 12 6.62 -22.97 -2.70
C GLY A 12 7.33 -22.43 -3.95
N PRO A 13 7.06 -22.96 -5.16
CA PRO A 13 7.77 -22.60 -6.39
C PRO A 13 7.71 -21.11 -6.76
N ALA A 14 6.64 -20.42 -6.35
CA ALA A 14 6.49 -18.97 -6.49
C ALA A 14 7.57 -18.18 -5.71
N GLN A 15 8.16 -18.77 -4.66
CA GLN A 15 9.29 -18.20 -3.92
C GLN A 15 10.53 -18.04 -4.78
N LEU A 16 10.81 -18.98 -5.70
CA LEU A 16 12.00 -18.94 -6.55
C LEU A 16 11.89 -17.81 -7.58
N LEU A 17 10.72 -17.65 -8.21
CA LEU A 17 10.44 -16.56 -9.14
C LEU A 17 10.51 -15.19 -8.46
N MET A 18 9.96 -15.08 -7.25
CA MET A 18 10.10 -13.88 -6.44
C MET A 18 11.58 -13.64 -6.07
N SER A 19 12.32 -14.64 -5.57
CA SER A 19 13.72 -14.48 -5.17
C SER A 19 14.64 -13.94 -6.27
N ALA A 20 14.38 -14.27 -7.54
CA ALA A 20 15.11 -13.73 -8.69
C ALA A 20 14.78 -12.26 -8.98
N ALA A 21 13.53 -11.83 -8.78
CA ALA A 21 13.14 -10.42 -8.88
C ALA A 21 13.58 -9.60 -7.65
N PHE A 22 13.77 -10.24 -6.49
CA PHE A 22 14.15 -9.61 -5.24
C PHE A 22 15.60 -9.11 -5.20
N SER A 23 16.47 -9.57 -6.10
CA SER A 23 17.88 -9.17 -6.17
C SER A 23 18.11 -7.73 -6.64
N LEU A 24 17.06 -7.01 -7.05
CA LEU A 24 17.20 -5.74 -7.77
C LEU A 24 16.94 -4.44 -6.98
N ASN A 25 16.24 -4.40 -5.85
CA ASN A 25 16.26 -3.26 -4.89
C ASN A 25 15.33 -3.49 -3.68
N PHE A 26 15.84 -3.38 -2.44
CA PHE A 26 15.03 -3.61 -1.23
C PHE A 26 13.87 -2.62 -1.03
N TRP A 27 13.95 -1.42 -1.60
CA TRP A 27 12.91 -0.40 -1.49
C TRP A 27 11.73 -0.63 -2.46
N GLN A 28 12.00 -1.24 -3.62
CA GLN A 28 10.96 -1.56 -4.61
C GLN A 28 10.06 -2.72 -4.19
N LEU A 29 10.46 -3.47 -3.15
CA LEU A 29 9.79 -4.68 -2.67
C LEU A 29 8.98 -4.41 -1.39
N GLN A 30 8.55 -3.17 -1.20
CA GLN A 30 7.69 -2.77 -0.10
C GLN A 30 6.25 -2.65 -0.57
N HIS A 31 5.35 -3.21 0.22
CA HIS A 31 3.93 -2.99 0.10
C HIS A 31 3.50 -1.85 1.00
N PHE A 32 2.99 -0.78 0.40
CA PHE A 32 2.58 0.44 1.10
C PHE A 32 1.08 0.45 1.35
N MET A 33 0.70 0.99 2.50
CA MET A 33 -0.68 1.15 2.93
C MET A 33 -0.84 2.47 3.68
N LEU A 34 -2.05 3.04 3.62
CA LEU A 34 -2.38 4.27 4.32
C LEU A 34 -3.17 3.95 5.59
N ILE A 35 -2.84 4.63 6.68
CA ILE A 35 -3.51 4.45 7.97
C ILE A 35 -4.09 5.78 8.43
N ILE A 36 -5.41 5.81 8.60
CA ILE A 36 -6.13 6.89 9.27
C ILE A 36 -6.33 6.47 10.72
N LYS A 37 -5.78 7.27 11.64
CA LYS A 37 -5.97 7.07 13.07
C LYS A 37 -6.86 8.19 13.60
N PRO A 38 -8.15 7.93 13.88
CA PRO A 38 -9.01 8.89 14.55
C PRO A 38 -8.52 9.17 15.98
N SER A 39 -8.84 10.36 16.49
CA SER A 39 -8.58 10.76 17.88
C SER A 39 -9.64 10.24 18.87
N THR A 40 -10.36 9.17 18.52
CA THR A 40 -11.48 8.63 19.31
C THR A 40 -11.02 7.62 20.38
N THR A 41 -11.86 7.41 21.38
CA THR A 41 -11.62 6.44 22.47
C THR A 41 -12.70 5.34 22.44
N PRO A 42 -12.34 4.04 22.30
CA PRO A 42 -10.99 3.51 22.13
C PRO A 42 -10.44 3.76 20.72
N PRO A 43 -9.14 4.05 20.57
CA PRO A 43 -8.56 4.41 19.27
C PRO A 43 -8.46 3.16 18.38
N GLN A 44 -9.35 3.04 17.40
CA GLN A 44 -9.24 2.08 16.30
C GLN A 44 -8.76 2.81 15.06
N ALA A 45 -7.60 2.43 14.52
CA ALA A 45 -7.13 2.97 13.27
C ALA A 45 -7.65 2.12 12.09
N LEU A 46 -7.89 2.77 10.96
CA LEU A 46 -8.32 2.15 9.72
C LEU A 46 -7.13 2.10 8.77
N VAL A 47 -6.86 0.91 8.23
CA VAL A 47 -5.85 0.69 7.20
C VAL A 47 -6.55 0.55 5.86
N PHE A 48 -6.15 1.39 4.93
CA PHE A 48 -6.56 1.44 3.55
C PHE A 48 -5.44 0.85 2.70
N ASP A 49 -5.79 -0.11 1.86
CA ASP A 49 -4.83 -1.00 1.21
C ASP A 49 -5.30 -1.33 -0.21
N PHE A 50 -4.37 -1.52 -1.14
CA PHE A 50 -4.63 -1.95 -2.52
C PHE A 50 -3.65 -3.04 -2.91
N GLN A 51 -4.17 -4.24 -3.17
CA GLN A 51 -3.37 -5.44 -3.40
C GLN A 51 -4.02 -6.33 -4.47
N PRO A 52 -3.31 -7.34 -5.02
CA PRO A 52 -3.94 -8.33 -5.88
C PRO A 52 -5.09 -9.04 -5.15
N GLN A 53 -6.12 -9.43 -5.88
CA GLN A 53 -7.24 -10.18 -5.31
C GLN A 53 -6.78 -11.54 -4.75
N ASP A 54 -5.88 -12.21 -5.48
CA ASP A 54 -5.17 -13.42 -5.05
C ASP A 54 -3.66 -13.16 -5.03
N PRO A 55 -3.10 -12.60 -3.94
CA PRO A 55 -1.68 -12.27 -3.87
C PRO A 55 -0.78 -13.51 -3.84
N GLU A 56 -1.32 -14.71 -3.60
CA GLU A 56 -0.55 -15.94 -3.50
C GLU A 56 -0.55 -16.77 -4.80
N GLY A 57 -1.45 -16.45 -5.73
CA GLY A 57 -1.58 -17.13 -7.01
C GLY A 57 -0.37 -16.98 -7.91
N ILE A 58 0.12 -18.10 -8.47
CA ILE A 58 1.23 -18.13 -9.43
C ILE A 58 0.99 -17.24 -10.66
N HIS A 59 -0.27 -17.12 -11.09
CA HIS A 59 -0.67 -16.23 -12.17
C HIS A 59 -0.32 -14.76 -11.89
N VAL A 60 -0.47 -14.30 -10.63
CA VAL A 60 -0.12 -12.93 -10.25
C VAL A 60 1.38 -12.70 -10.36
N ALA A 61 2.20 -13.68 -9.95
CA ALA A 61 3.65 -13.60 -10.12
C ALA A 61 4.07 -13.55 -11.60
N LEU A 62 3.45 -14.37 -12.47
CA LEU A 62 3.73 -14.37 -13.91
C LEU A 62 3.29 -13.05 -14.59
N CYS A 63 2.13 -12.52 -14.21
CA CYS A 63 1.64 -11.24 -14.72
C CYS A 63 2.49 -10.07 -14.24
N ALA A 64 2.95 -10.10 -12.98
CA ALA A 64 3.91 -9.15 -12.44
C ALA A 64 5.20 -9.10 -13.27
N LEU A 65 5.79 -10.26 -13.57
CA LEU A 65 7.02 -10.36 -14.36
C LEU A 65 6.84 -9.93 -15.82
N SER A 66 5.67 -10.20 -16.40
CA SER A 66 5.36 -9.81 -17.78
C SER A 66 4.77 -8.39 -17.91
N GLY A 67 4.65 -7.65 -16.81
CA GLY A 67 4.08 -6.31 -16.78
C GLY A 67 2.61 -6.25 -17.16
N LYS A 68 1.89 -7.37 -17.07
CA LYS A 68 0.44 -7.47 -17.35
C LYS A 68 -0.39 -7.06 -16.13
N SER A 69 -1.63 -6.63 -16.39
CA SER A 69 -2.58 -6.30 -15.33
C SER A 69 -3.18 -7.58 -14.72
N VAL A 70 -3.56 -7.50 -13.44
CA VAL A 70 -4.28 -8.52 -12.69
C VAL A 70 -5.45 -7.90 -11.93
N PRO A 71 -6.49 -8.67 -11.58
CA PRO A 71 -7.52 -8.20 -10.67
C PRO A 71 -6.92 -7.76 -9.33
N GLY A 72 -7.14 -6.50 -8.97
CA GLY A 72 -6.82 -5.91 -7.68
C GLY A 72 -8.06 -5.74 -6.80
N ILE A 73 -7.84 -5.40 -5.54
CA ILE A 73 -8.89 -5.12 -4.58
C ILE A 73 -8.46 -4.01 -3.62
N THR A 74 -9.34 -3.03 -3.38
CA THR A 74 -9.19 -2.08 -2.28
C THR A 74 -9.73 -2.72 -1.00
N ARG A 75 -8.92 -2.73 0.06
CA ARG A 75 -9.27 -3.35 1.34
C ARG A 75 -9.19 -2.34 2.46
N VAL A 76 -10.18 -2.38 3.34
CA VAL A 76 -10.17 -1.60 4.59
C VAL A 76 -10.18 -2.58 5.76
N ARG A 77 -9.29 -2.37 6.74
CA ARG A 77 -9.25 -3.18 7.96
C ARG A 77 -9.02 -2.32 9.20
N LYS A 78 -9.59 -2.74 10.32
CA LYS A 78 -9.38 -2.11 11.63
C LYS A 78 -8.13 -2.68 12.29
N ILE A 79 -7.33 -1.81 12.89
CA ILE A 79 -6.20 -2.19 13.75
C ILE A 79 -6.30 -1.46 15.10
N SER A 80 -5.95 -2.16 16.17
CA SER A 80 -5.98 -1.60 17.54
C SER A 80 -4.76 -0.73 17.85
N ARG A 81 -3.65 -0.90 17.12
CA ARG A 81 -2.39 -0.18 17.33
C ARG A 81 -1.69 0.06 16.00
N LEU A 82 -1.00 1.19 15.89
CA LEU A 82 -0.15 1.48 14.73
C LEU A 82 1.03 0.49 14.66
N PRO A 83 1.53 0.16 13.46
CA PRO A 83 2.74 -0.64 13.31
C PRO A 83 3.93 0.02 14.03
N ARG A 84 4.73 -0.79 14.73
CA ARG A 84 5.90 -0.32 15.51
C ARG A 84 7.10 0.08 14.65
N SER A 85 7.16 -0.43 13.43
CA SER A 85 8.27 -0.21 12.49
C SER A 85 7.71 0.12 11.11
N ARG A 86 8.48 0.86 10.31
CA ARG A 86 8.11 1.23 8.92
C ARG A 86 6.72 1.87 8.85
N CYS A 87 6.44 2.76 9.81
CA CYS A 87 5.21 3.53 9.90
C CYS A 87 5.59 4.99 10.14
N TRP A 88 5.15 5.87 9.27
CA TRP A 88 5.53 7.26 9.27
C TRP A 88 4.30 8.15 9.34
N PHE A 89 4.37 9.16 10.21
CA PHE A 89 3.40 10.24 10.21
C PHE A 89 3.61 11.11 8.97
N ILE A 90 2.50 11.46 8.30
CA ILE A 90 2.52 12.28 7.07
C ILE A 90 1.88 13.64 7.34
N ASP A 91 0.67 13.61 7.87
CA ASP A 91 -0.08 14.80 8.25
C ASP A 91 -1.27 14.45 9.16
N SER A 92 -1.81 15.50 9.76
CA SER A 92 -3.17 15.57 10.29
C SER A 92 -4.15 15.83 9.15
N VAL A 93 -5.39 15.38 9.33
CA VAL A 93 -6.44 15.46 8.30
C VAL A 93 -7.73 15.99 8.90
N THR A 94 -8.65 16.42 8.06
CA THR A 94 -9.98 16.89 8.46
C THR A 94 -10.82 15.77 9.08
N PRO A 95 -11.89 16.09 9.84
CA PRO A 95 -12.75 15.08 10.45
C PRO A 95 -13.42 14.12 9.46
N ASN A 96 -13.67 14.55 8.23
CA ASN A 96 -14.30 13.77 7.16
C ASN A 96 -13.32 12.90 6.34
N ALA A 97 -12.07 12.75 6.80
CA ALA A 97 -11.04 12.02 6.07
C ALA A 97 -11.36 10.54 5.86
N VAL A 98 -12.14 9.93 6.75
CA VAL A 98 -12.53 8.53 6.63
C VAL A 98 -13.53 8.35 5.48
N GLU A 99 -14.53 9.22 5.40
CA GLU A 99 -15.54 9.25 4.35
C GLU A 99 -14.88 9.50 2.99
N ALA A 100 -14.00 10.50 2.90
CA ALA A 100 -13.24 10.80 1.68
C ALA A 100 -12.37 9.60 1.23
N ALA A 101 -11.82 8.83 2.18
CA ALA A 101 -11.06 7.62 1.86
C ALA A 101 -11.94 6.47 1.35
N TYR A 102 -13.17 6.33 1.84
CA TYR A 102 -14.13 5.36 1.29
C TYR A 102 -14.58 5.75 -0.11
N GLU A 103 -14.86 7.04 -0.35
CA GLU A 103 -15.21 7.56 -1.67
C GLU A 103 -14.05 7.38 -2.66
N PHE A 104 -12.81 7.63 -2.23
CA PHE A 104 -11.64 7.32 -3.04
C PHE A 104 -11.59 5.84 -3.42
N ASN A 105 -11.83 4.93 -2.47
CA ASN A 105 -11.84 3.50 -2.72
C ASN A 105 -12.92 3.05 -3.71
N SER A 106 -14.11 3.63 -3.65
CA SER A 106 -15.22 3.28 -4.56
C SER A 106 -14.94 3.69 -6.00
N ASN A 107 -14.11 4.72 -6.20
CA ASN A 107 -13.74 5.24 -7.51
C ASN A 107 -12.39 4.72 -8.02
N TRP A 108 -11.64 3.98 -7.20
CA TRP A 108 -10.33 3.46 -7.58
C TRP A 108 -10.46 2.31 -8.58
N LYS A 109 -9.82 2.45 -9.74
CA LYS A 109 -9.78 1.36 -10.73
C LYS A 109 -9.01 0.16 -10.17
N THR A 110 -9.51 -1.05 -10.38
CA THR A 110 -8.95 -2.26 -9.77
C THR A 110 -8.10 -3.10 -10.72
N ASP A 111 -7.75 -2.58 -11.90
CA ASP A 111 -6.80 -3.19 -12.84
C ASP A 111 -5.35 -3.03 -12.35
N LEU A 112 -4.98 -3.80 -11.34
CA LEU A 112 -3.67 -3.70 -10.70
C LEU A 112 -2.55 -4.04 -11.69
N ARG A 113 -1.58 -3.14 -11.81
CA ARG A 113 -0.38 -3.34 -12.63
C ARG A 113 0.85 -2.87 -11.87
N ILE A 114 1.75 -3.79 -11.54
CA ILE A 114 2.96 -3.47 -10.77
C ILE A 114 3.81 -2.45 -11.54
N GLY A 115 4.16 -1.36 -10.86
CA GLY A 115 4.95 -0.25 -11.40
C GLY A 115 4.14 0.85 -12.08
N PHE A 116 2.84 0.64 -12.33
CA PHE A 116 2.00 1.58 -13.08
C PHE A 116 0.69 1.93 -12.38
N HIS A 117 0.08 0.96 -11.68
CA HIS A 117 -1.17 1.12 -10.94
C HIS A 117 -1.21 0.09 -9.81
N ASP A 118 -0.50 0.36 -8.73
CA ASP A 118 -0.30 -0.57 -7.62
C ASP A 118 -0.41 0.14 -6.25
N CYS A 119 -0.03 -0.55 -5.18
CA CYS A 119 -0.13 -0.04 -3.82
C CYS A 119 0.60 1.30 -3.59
N ARG A 120 1.64 1.59 -4.38
CA ARG A 120 2.39 2.86 -4.30
C ARG A 120 1.58 4.01 -4.86
N HIS A 121 0.98 3.79 -6.03
CA HIS A 121 0.11 4.75 -6.71
C HIS A 121 -1.14 5.01 -5.89
N TYR A 122 -1.76 3.94 -5.37
CA TYR A 122 -2.89 4.02 -4.46
C TYR A 122 -2.56 4.83 -3.21
N THR A 123 -1.44 4.53 -2.53
CA THR A 123 -1.05 5.23 -1.30
C THR A 123 -0.75 6.70 -1.55
N ASN A 124 -0.06 7.04 -2.64
CA ASN A 124 0.19 8.44 -3.01
C ASN A 124 -1.12 9.17 -3.35
N GLY A 125 -1.99 8.55 -4.16
CA GLY A 125 -3.26 9.15 -4.57
C GLY A 125 -4.19 9.40 -3.39
N LEU A 126 -4.33 8.41 -2.50
CA LEU A 126 -5.14 8.57 -1.29
C LEU A 126 -4.54 9.64 -0.37
N ALA A 127 -3.22 9.65 -0.19
CA ALA A 127 -2.58 10.68 0.63
C ALA A 127 -2.75 12.09 0.04
N GLU A 128 -2.70 12.22 -1.29
CA GLU A 128 -2.96 13.48 -1.98
C GLU A 128 -4.39 13.97 -1.77
N VAL A 129 -5.39 13.09 -1.89
CA VAL A 129 -6.80 13.43 -1.62
C VAL A 129 -7.00 13.89 -0.17
N LEU A 130 -6.37 13.21 0.80
CA LEU A 130 -6.60 13.47 2.22
C LEU A 130 -5.78 14.65 2.78
N THR A 131 -4.61 14.94 2.21
CA THR A 131 -3.66 15.90 2.77
C THR A 131 -3.25 17.02 1.80
N GLY A 132 -3.62 16.92 0.52
CA GLY A 132 -3.12 17.79 -0.56
C GLY A 132 -1.64 17.56 -0.91
N LYS A 133 -0.93 16.67 -0.22
CA LYS A 133 0.50 16.47 -0.40
C LYS A 133 0.78 15.38 -1.45
N LYS A 134 1.53 15.74 -2.50
CA LYS A 134 1.94 14.81 -3.57
C LYS A 134 3.22 14.05 -3.24
N ASN A 135 3.51 12.97 -3.96
CA ASN A 135 4.78 12.22 -3.89
C ASN A 135 5.23 11.90 -2.45
N VAL A 136 4.28 11.39 -1.66
CA VAL A 136 4.50 11.16 -0.22
C VAL A 136 5.51 10.06 0.00
N LEU A 137 5.43 8.99 -0.80
CA LEU A 137 6.35 7.86 -0.71
C LEU A 137 7.79 8.27 -1.06
N GLU A 138 7.98 9.10 -2.08
CA GLU A 138 9.32 9.57 -2.46
C GLU A 138 9.96 10.42 -1.35
N ARG A 139 9.17 11.31 -0.73
CA ARG A 139 9.65 12.09 0.43
C ARG A 139 9.97 11.21 1.63
N LEU A 140 9.25 10.12 1.84
CA LEU A 140 9.58 9.15 2.88
C LEU A 140 10.87 8.38 2.56
N ARG A 141 11.11 8.05 1.29
CA ARG A 141 12.35 7.41 0.84
C ARG A 141 13.57 8.25 1.18
N THR A 142 13.58 9.52 0.78
CA THR A 142 14.69 10.44 1.06
C THR A 142 14.95 10.60 2.55
N ARG A 143 13.89 10.62 3.39
CA ARG A 143 14.03 10.69 4.86
C ARG A 143 14.55 9.41 5.50
N ALA A 144 14.39 8.26 4.85
CA ALA A 144 14.87 6.99 5.36
C ALA A 144 16.33 6.71 4.94
N GLU A 145 16.83 7.42 3.91
CA GLU A 145 18.20 7.31 3.39
C GLU A 145 19.14 8.40 3.94
N ALA A 146 18.60 9.46 4.55
CA ALA A 146 19.33 10.51 5.25
C ALA A 146 19.53 10.17 6.74
#